data_AF-A0A358HXU2-F1
#
_entry.id   AF-A0A358HXU2-F1
#
_cell.length_a   1.000
_cell.length_b   1.000
_cell.length_c   1.000
_cell.angle_alpha   90.00
_cell.angle_beta   90.00
_cell.angle_gamma   90.00
#
_symmetry.space_group_name_H-M   'P 1'
#
loop_
_entity.id
_entity.type
_entity.pdbx_description
1 polymer ?
#
loop_
_entity_poly.entity_id
_entity_poly.type
_entity_poly.pdbx_seq_one_letter_code
_entity_poly.pdbx_strand_id
1 'polypeptide(L)'
;MNTTAEVLPFRGGQEVKDLYEIGEIPPLGHVPKNMYGWAIRRERHGEPDTAMQCEVLPVTQPDSHEVLVLVMAAGVNYNGVWASLGQPISVFDVHDLPYHIAGSDASGIVWAVG
;
A
#
# COMPACT_ATOMS: atom_id res chain seq x y z
N MET A 1 -9.58 -42.14 -2.22
CA MET A 1 -9.90 -40.98 -3.08
C MET A 1 -9.91 -39.76 -2.18
N ASN A 2 -8.87 -38.92 -2.26
CA ASN A 2 -8.87 -37.65 -1.53
C ASN A 2 -9.76 -36.69 -2.29
N THR A 3 -10.95 -36.44 -1.76
CA THR A 3 -11.86 -35.42 -2.26
C THR A 3 -11.15 -34.08 -2.13
N THR A 4 -10.74 -33.52 -3.26
CA THR A 4 -10.26 -32.15 -3.36
C THR A 4 -11.33 -31.27 -2.75
N ALA A 5 -10.99 -30.49 -1.72
CA ALA A 5 -11.91 -29.51 -1.17
C ALA A 5 -12.34 -28.58 -2.31
N GLU A 6 -13.65 -28.49 -2.56
CA GLU A 6 -14.19 -27.47 -3.47
C GLU A 6 -13.81 -26.11 -2.90
N VAL A 7 -12.99 -25.37 -3.64
CA VAL A 7 -12.73 -23.96 -3.37
C VAL A 7 -14.02 -23.23 -3.70
N LEU A 8 -14.86 -23.03 -2.69
CA LEU A 8 -16.01 -22.15 -2.81
C LEU A 8 -15.47 -20.74 -3.12
N PRO A 9 -15.99 -20.05 -4.15
CA PRO A 9 -15.62 -18.67 -4.38
C PRO A 9 -16.10 -17.87 -3.17
N PHE A 10 -15.16 -17.42 -2.35
CA PHE A 10 -15.46 -16.55 -1.23
C PHE A 10 -15.99 -15.23 -1.84
N ARG A 11 -17.32 -15.12 -1.89
CA ARG A 11 -18.11 -14.00 -2.44
C ARG A 11 -18.08 -13.86 -3.97
N GLY A 12 -18.67 -14.81 -4.68
CA GLY A 12 -19.08 -14.60 -6.07
C GLY A 12 -20.07 -13.43 -6.18
N GLY A 13 -19.65 -12.31 -6.78
CA GLY A 13 -20.51 -11.15 -7.06
C GLY A 13 -20.00 -9.79 -6.60
N GLN A 14 -18.79 -9.70 -6.03
CA GLN A 14 -18.18 -8.38 -5.76
C GLN A 14 -17.81 -7.68 -7.08
N GLU A 15 -18.15 -6.40 -7.18
CA GLU A 15 -17.83 -5.55 -8.34
C GLU A 15 -16.32 -5.34 -8.44
N VAL A 16 -15.80 -5.44 -9.67
CA VAL A 16 -14.39 -5.15 -9.98
C VAL A 16 -14.23 -3.65 -10.20
N LYS A 17 -13.54 -2.99 -9.26
CA LYS A 17 -13.27 -1.54 -9.26
C LYS A 17 -11.77 -1.25 -9.37
N ASP A 18 -11.45 -0.05 -9.85
CA ASP A 18 -10.07 0.45 -9.92
C ASP A 18 -9.61 1.11 -8.60
N LEU A 19 -10.50 1.30 -7.63
CA LEU A 19 -10.24 1.79 -6.27
C LEU A 19 -11.31 1.23 -5.33
N TYR A 20 -10.92 0.84 -4.12
CA TYR A 20 -11.82 0.36 -3.07
C TYR A 20 -11.64 1.22 -1.82
N GLU A 21 -12.72 1.43 -1.07
CA GLU A 21 -12.68 2.18 0.19
C GLU A 21 -11.96 1.39 1.29
N ILE A 22 -11.42 2.08 2.30
CA ILE A 22 -10.79 1.41 3.44
C ILE A 22 -11.79 0.48 4.14
N GLY A 23 -11.43 -0.79 4.25
CA GLY A 23 -12.29 -1.85 4.79
C GLY A 23 -13.17 -2.57 3.75
N GLU A 24 -13.22 -2.08 2.51
CA GLU A 24 -13.83 -2.79 1.38
C GLU A 24 -12.82 -3.79 0.79
N ILE A 25 -13.05 -5.08 1.02
CA ILE A 25 -12.15 -6.14 0.53
C ILE A 25 -12.41 -6.40 -0.97
N PRO A 26 -11.41 -6.23 -1.86
CA PRO A 26 -11.57 -6.52 -3.29
C PRO A 26 -11.89 -8.01 -3.56
N PRO A 27 -12.44 -8.35 -4.73
CA PRO A 27 -12.58 -9.74 -5.14
C PRO A 27 -11.21 -10.44 -5.15
N LEU A 28 -11.15 -11.69 -4.67
CA LEU A 28 -9.91 -12.47 -4.69
C LEU A 28 -9.37 -12.61 -6.13
N GLY A 29 -8.09 -12.32 -6.32
CA GLY A 29 -7.43 -12.35 -7.63
C GLY A 29 -7.52 -11.05 -8.43
N HIS A 30 -8.24 -10.03 -7.95
CA HIS A 30 -8.27 -8.70 -8.55
C HIS A 30 -7.34 -7.74 -7.80
N VAL A 31 -6.43 -7.08 -8.51
CA VAL A 31 -5.62 -5.97 -7.99
C VAL A 31 -6.18 -4.66 -8.54
N PRO A 32 -6.65 -3.72 -7.69
CA PRO A 32 -7.11 -2.41 -8.16
C PRO A 32 -5.96 -1.62 -8.76
N LYS A 33 -6.26 -0.72 -9.72
CA LYS A 33 -5.25 0.17 -10.31
C LYS A 33 -4.76 1.23 -9.33
N ASN A 34 -5.60 1.66 -8.40
CA ASN A 34 -5.29 2.71 -7.44
C ASN A 34 -5.59 2.26 -6.00
N MET A 35 -4.90 2.89 -5.06
CA MET A 35 -5.08 2.72 -3.62
C MET A 35 -5.00 4.07 -2.90
N TYR A 36 -5.52 4.12 -1.68
CA TYR A 36 -5.25 5.22 -0.76
C TYR A 36 -3.89 5.03 -0.09
N GLY A 37 -3.13 6.12 0.06
CA GLY A 37 -1.87 6.10 0.81
C GLY A 37 -1.55 7.47 1.42
N TRP A 38 -0.87 7.47 2.56
CA TRP A 38 -0.31 8.69 3.16
C TRP A 38 1.02 9.01 2.47
N ALA A 39 0.98 9.99 1.56
CA ALA A 39 2.12 10.40 0.75
C ALA A 39 2.81 11.64 1.32
N ILE A 40 4.13 11.60 1.29
CA ILE A 40 5.01 12.76 1.43
C ILE A 40 5.36 13.24 0.02
N ARG A 41 5.51 14.56 -0.15
CA ARG A 41 6.08 15.20 -1.35
C ARG A 41 7.20 16.14 -0.94
N ARG A 42 8.20 16.34 -1.81
CA ARG A 42 9.41 17.11 -1.48
C ARG A 42 9.09 18.53 -1.03
N GLU A 43 8.15 19.18 -1.70
CA GLU A 43 7.68 20.54 -1.40
C GLU A 43 6.90 20.66 -0.08
N ARG A 44 6.49 19.53 0.52
CA ARG A 44 5.76 19.47 1.80
C ARG A 44 6.62 18.99 2.95
N HIS A 45 7.94 18.85 2.79
CA HIS A 45 8.79 18.46 3.91
C HIS A 45 8.58 19.35 5.13
N GLY A 46 8.41 18.73 6.30
CA GLY A 46 8.00 19.41 7.53
C GLY A 46 7.46 18.44 8.57
N GLU A 47 6.68 18.96 9.50
CA GLU A 47 6.05 18.16 10.55
C GLU A 47 5.09 17.12 9.95
N PRO A 48 5.00 15.90 10.52
CA PRO A 48 4.25 14.79 9.91
C PRO A 48 2.77 15.09 9.60
N ASP A 49 2.11 15.93 10.40
CA ASP A 49 0.70 16.31 10.25
C ASP A 49 0.42 17.16 9.00
N THR A 50 1.44 17.81 8.45
CA THR A 50 1.36 18.62 7.22
C THR A 50 2.07 17.94 6.06
N ALA A 51 3.18 17.25 6.31
CA ALA A 51 3.97 16.58 5.28
C ALA A 51 3.25 15.37 4.68
N MET A 52 2.65 14.52 5.53
CA MET A 52 1.90 13.34 5.12
C MET A 52 0.46 13.73 4.80
N GLN A 53 0.02 13.48 3.56
CA GLN A 53 -1.37 13.71 3.13
C GLN A 53 -1.94 12.44 2.51
N CYS A 54 -3.23 12.17 2.76
CA CYS A 54 -3.92 11.05 2.15
C CYS A 54 -4.19 11.35 0.67
N GLU A 55 -3.64 10.53 -0.22
CA GLU A 55 -3.76 10.68 -1.67
C GLU A 55 -4.20 9.35 -2.31
N VAL A 56 -4.81 9.44 -3.49
CA VAL A 56 -5.06 8.28 -4.36
C VAL A 56 -3.85 8.09 -5.27
N LEU A 57 -3.22 6.93 -5.18
CA LEU A 57 -1.94 6.60 -5.82
C LEU A 57 -2.06 5.30 -6.61
N PRO A 58 -1.26 5.11 -7.67
CA PRO A 58 -1.25 3.84 -8.39
C PRO A 58 -0.75 2.71 -7.49
N VAL A 59 -1.34 1.52 -7.65
CA VAL A 59 -0.83 0.29 -7.07
C VAL A 59 0.35 -0.19 -7.91
N THR A 60 1.51 -0.36 -7.30
CA THR A 60 2.67 -0.99 -7.94
C THR A 60 2.44 -2.49 -8.05
N GLN A 61 2.57 -3.04 -9.25
CA GLN A 61 2.51 -4.48 -9.45
C GLN A 61 3.81 -5.14 -8.98
N PRO A 62 3.75 -6.28 -8.26
CA PRO A 62 4.94 -6.98 -7.82
C PRO A 62 5.69 -7.56 -9.04
N ASP A 63 7.03 -7.45 -9.03
CA ASP A 63 7.92 -8.15 -9.97
C ASP A 63 8.18 -9.60 -9.52
N SER A 64 8.89 -10.37 -10.34
CA SER A 64 9.38 -11.70 -9.98
C SER A 64 10.19 -11.63 -8.69
N HIS A 65 9.75 -12.35 -7.65
CA HIS A 65 10.27 -12.34 -6.28
C HIS A 65 9.71 -11.28 -5.32
N GLU A 66 8.66 -10.55 -5.72
CA GLU A 66 7.93 -9.64 -4.85
C GLU A 66 6.51 -10.15 -4.54
N VAL A 67 5.92 -9.61 -3.47
CA VAL A 67 4.51 -9.85 -3.13
C VAL A 67 3.81 -8.52 -2.88
N LEU A 68 2.55 -8.44 -3.27
CA LEU A 68 1.66 -7.33 -2.92
C LEU A 68 0.82 -7.73 -1.72
N VAL A 69 0.82 -6.88 -0.68
CA VAL A 69 0.08 -7.13 0.57
C VAL A 69 -1.09 -6.16 0.68
N LEU A 70 -2.29 -6.69 0.93
CA LEU A 70 -3.44 -5.91 1.41
C LEU A 70 -3.20 -5.61 2.89
N VAL A 71 -2.72 -4.40 3.17
CA VAL A 71 -2.33 -3.96 4.52
C VAL A 71 -3.58 -3.76 5.37
N MET A 72 -3.64 -4.45 6.52
CA MET A 72 -4.73 -4.36 7.50
C MET A 72 -4.38 -3.39 8.64
N ALA A 73 -3.11 -3.33 9.01
CA ALA A 73 -2.59 -2.36 9.96
C ALA A 73 -1.11 -2.07 9.67
N ALA A 74 -0.66 -0.88 10.08
CA ALA A 74 0.74 -0.45 10.00
C ALA A 74 1.24 0.03 11.36
N GLY A 75 2.53 -0.15 11.63
CA GLY A 75 3.18 0.37 12.83
C GLY A 75 3.72 1.80 12.62
N VAL A 76 3.76 2.58 13.70
CA VAL A 76 4.34 3.93 13.71
C VAL A 76 5.77 3.87 14.21
N ASN A 77 6.70 4.47 13.47
CA ASN A 77 8.13 4.45 13.76
C ASN A 77 8.78 5.83 13.51
N TYR A 78 9.89 6.11 14.20
CA TYR A 78 10.69 7.33 14.05
C TYR A 78 11.16 7.59 12.62
N ASN A 79 11.43 6.55 11.82
CA ASN A 79 11.83 6.74 10.43
C ASN A 79 10.77 7.46 9.58
N GLY A 80 9.48 7.33 9.90
CA GLY A 80 8.39 8.08 9.25
C GLY A 80 8.44 9.57 9.56
N VAL A 81 8.89 9.93 10.77
CA VAL A 81 9.13 11.33 11.16
C VAL A 81 10.30 11.89 10.37
N TRP A 82 11.43 11.18 10.30
CA TRP A 82 12.61 11.58 9.53
C TRP A 82 12.30 11.73 8.04
N ALA A 83 11.54 10.79 7.45
CA ALA A 83 11.07 10.87 6.08
C ALA A 83 10.20 12.12 5.84
N SER A 84 9.30 12.45 6.77
CA SER A 84 8.44 13.64 6.69
C SER A 84 9.24 14.93 6.74
N LEU A 85 10.19 15.03 7.68
CA LEU A 85 11.06 16.19 7.85
C LEU A 85 12.04 16.36 6.69
N GLY A 86 12.40 15.26 6.01
CA GLY A 86 13.51 15.25 5.06
C GLY A 86 14.86 15.42 5.74
N GLN A 87 14.99 14.96 6.99
CA GLN A 87 16.19 15.06 7.81
C GLN A 87 16.51 13.72 8.47
N PRO A 88 17.79 13.32 8.57
CA PRO A 88 19.00 14.07 8.16
C PRO A 88 19.22 14.10 6.64
N ILE A 89 18.44 13.32 5.88
CA ILE A 89 18.45 13.26 4.42
C ILE A 89 17.01 13.27 3.91
N SER A 90 16.79 13.80 2.71
CA SER A 90 15.51 13.63 2.04
C SER A 90 15.44 12.24 1.39
N VAL A 91 14.32 11.55 1.56
CA VAL A 91 14.04 10.28 0.85
C VAL A 91 14.04 10.44 -0.67
N PHE A 92 13.74 11.64 -1.15
CA PHE A 92 13.76 11.98 -2.58
C PHE A 92 15.17 12.15 -3.14
N ASP A 93 16.21 12.13 -2.31
CA ASP A 93 17.60 12.05 -2.78
C ASP A 93 18.06 10.59 -2.93
N VAL A 94 17.20 9.61 -2.58
CA VAL A 94 17.46 8.16 -2.63
C VAL A 94 16.66 7.47 -3.75
N HIS A 95 15.56 8.06 -4.20
CA HIS A 95 14.73 7.54 -5.30
C HIS A 95 14.12 8.65 -6.16
N ASP A 96 13.73 8.31 -7.40
CA ASP A 96 13.23 9.28 -8.39
C ASP A 96 11.70 9.44 -8.43
N LEU A 97 10.95 8.76 -7.54
CA LEU A 97 9.50 8.91 -7.48
C LEU A 97 9.08 10.31 -6.98
N PRO A 98 8.00 10.89 -7.53
CA PRO A 98 7.52 12.22 -7.14
C PRO A 98 6.77 12.26 -5.80
N TYR A 99 6.66 11.12 -5.11
CA TYR A 99 6.07 10.97 -3.78
C TYR A 99 6.78 9.84 -3.01
N HIS A 100 6.60 9.81 -1.69
CA HIS A 100 7.09 8.74 -0.82
C HIS A 100 5.98 8.30 0.14
N ILE A 101 5.70 7.00 0.20
CA ILE A 101 4.79 6.41 1.19
C ILE A 101 5.66 5.78 2.29
N ALA A 102 5.64 6.37 3.48
CA ALA A 102 6.39 5.84 4.62
C ALA A 102 5.63 4.70 5.33
N GLY A 103 6.37 3.88 6.08
CA GLY A 103 5.82 2.77 6.88
C GLY A 103 6.75 1.56 6.84
N SER A 104 7.29 1.14 7.99
CA SER A 104 8.26 0.05 8.07
C SER A 104 7.79 -1.15 8.88
N ASP A 105 6.53 -1.16 9.29
CA ASP A 105 5.86 -2.27 9.97
C ASP A 105 4.47 -2.43 9.36
N ALA A 106 4.06 -3.67 9.07
CA ALA A 106 2.74 -3.97 8.52
C ALA A 106 2.25 -5.36 8.97
N SER A 107 0.93 -5.49 9.10
CA SER A 107 0.24 -6.79 9.09
C SER A 107 -0.82 -6.79 8.01
N GLY A 108 -0.95 -7.90 7.28
CA GLY A 108 -1.83 -7.95 6.12
C GLY A 108 -1.95 -9.32 5.49
N ILE A 109 -2.66 -9.35 4.38
CA ILE A 109 -2.91 -10.56 3.59
C ILE A 109 -2.09 -10.45 2.31
N VAL A 110 -1.33 -11.48 1.95
CA VAL A 110 -0.70 -11.55 0.62
C VAL A 110 -1.82 -11.60 -0.42
N TRP A 111 -1.88 -10.57 -1.26
CA TRP A 111 -2.96 -10.35 -2.21
C TRP A 111 -2.59 -10.75 -3.64
N ALA A 112 -1.33 -10.52 -4.02
CA ALA A 112 -0.75 -10.98 -5.28
C ALA A 112 0.72 -11.36 -5.10
N VAL A 113 1.23 -12.18 -6.01
CA VAL A 113 2.62 -12.64 -6.08
C VAL A 113 3.12 -12.43 -7.51
N GLY A 114 4.38 -12.02 -7.67
CA GLY A 114 5.02 -11.86 -8.98
C GLY A 114 5.85 -13.06 -9.43
#